data_AF-A0A067FCY7-F1
#
_entry.id   AF-A0A067FCY7-F1
#
_cell.length_a   1.000
_cell.length_b   1.000
_cell.length_c   1.000
_cell.angle_alpha   90.00
_cell.angle_beta   90.00
_cell.angle_gamma   90.00
#
_symmetry.space_group_name_H-M   'P 1'
#
loop_
_entity.id
_entity.type
_entity.pdbx_description
1 polymer ?
#
loop_
_entity_poly.entity_id
_entity_poly.type
_entity_poly.pdbx_seq_one_letter_code
_entity_poly.pdbx_strand_id
1 'polypeptide(L)'
;MPKVKTNRVQNPEGWELIEPTLRELQKEISMELYEFCLDQGYAVRNLIAKGKQPGYERLCCLRCMQPHDHNFQMHECAECLRT
;
A
#
# COMPACT_ATOMS: atom_id res chain seq x y z
N MET A 1 -3.06 -1.95 23.67
CA MET A 1 -2.13 -2.10 22.52
C MET A 1 -2.78 -3.08 21.53
N PRO A 2 -3.08 -2.67 20.29
CA PRO A 2 -3.69 -3.56 19.32
C PRO A 2 -2.66 -4.58 18.84
N LYS A 3 -3.00 -5.87 18.93
CA LYS A 3 -2.11 -6.98 18.54
C LYS A 3 -1.94 -6.97 17.02
N VAL A 4 -0.78 -6.54 16.54
CA VAL A 4 -0.42 -6.61 15.12
C VAL A 4 -0.29 -8.09 14.74
N LYS A 5 -1.29 -8.62 14.03
CA LYS A 5 -1.21 -9.96 13.44
C LYS A 5 -0.31 -9.86 12.22
N THR A 6 0.92 -10.36 12.33
CA THR A 6 1.77 -10.56 11.15
C THR A 6 1.16 -11.68 10.32
N ASN A 7 0.67 -11.35 9.14
CA ASN A 7 0.12 -12.31 8.19
C ASN A 7 1.26 -13.21 7.71
N ARG A 8 1.33 -14.45 8.22
CA ARG A 8 2.28 -15.47 7.77
C ARG A 8 1.70 -16.12 6.52
N VAL A 9 1.66 -15.37 5.41
CA VAL A 9 1.25 -15.94 4.12
C VAL A 9 2.23 -17.04 3.75
N GLN A 10 1.74 -18.27 3.62
CA GLN A 10 2.52 -19.33 3.00
C GLN A 10 2.36 -19.22 1.49
N ASN A 11 3.47 -19.21 0.77
CA ASN A 11 3.44 -19.06 -0.67
C ASN A 11 2.97 -20.36 -1.34
N PRO A 12 2.15 -20.28 -2.40
CA PRO A 12 1.65 -21.45 -3.12
C PRO A 12 2.73 -22.14 -3.97
N GLU A 13 2.45 -23.36 -4.44
CA GLU A 13 3.32 -24.10 -5.36
C GLU A 13 3.63 -23.27 -6.63
N GLY A 14 4.88 -23.28 -7.08
CA GLY A 14 5.34 -22.50 -8.23
C GLY A 14 5.72 -21.04 -7.94
N TRP A 15 5.63 -20.58 -6.68
CA TRP A 15 6.06 -19.23 -6.28
C TRP A 15 7.53 -18.94 -6.60
N GLU A 16 8.40 -19.94 -6.48
CA GLU A 16 9.84 -19.84 -6.77
C GLU A 16 10.12 -19.44 -8.24
N LEU A 17 9.19 -19.70 -9.16
CA LEU A 17 9.35 -19.38 -10.59
C LEU A 17 9.09 -17.89 -10.89
N ILE A 18 8.21 -17.25 -10.11
CA ILE A 18 7.85 -15.83 -10.29
C ILE A 18 8.63 -14.91 -9.35
N GLU A 19 9.17 -15.45 -8.27
CA GLU A 19 9.91 -14.69 -7.27
C GLU A 19 11.10 -13.91 -7.84
N PRO A 20 11.94 -14.45 -8.74
CA PRO A 20 13.03 -13.69 -9.37
C PRO A 20 12.51 -12.45 -10.12
N THR A 21 11.48 -12.63 -10.96
CA THR A 21 10.85 -11.55 -11.72
C THR A 21 10.25 -10.47 -10.81
N LEU A 22 9.57 -10.88 -9.73
CA LEU A 22 9.01 -9.94 -8.77
C LEU A 22 10.10 -9.17 -8.00
N ARG A 23 11.23 -9.80 -7.69
CA ARG A 23 12.38 -9.16 -7.05
C ARG A 23 13.08 -8.16 -7.98
N GLU A 24 13.14 -8.46 -9.28
CA GLU A 24 13.67 -7.53 -10.29
C GLU A 24 12.77 -6.31 -10.43
N LEU A 25 11.46 -6.51 -10.56
CA LEU A 25 10.48 -5.41 -10.64
C LEU A 25 10.46 -4.51 -9.38
N GLN A 26 10.74 -5.04 -8.19
CA GLN A 26 10.86 -4.24 -6.97
C GLN A 26 12.09 -3.33 -6.94
N LYS A 27 13.12 -3.62 -7.75
CA LYS A 27 14.40 -2.89 -7.75
C LYS A 27 14.46 -1.73 -8.75
N GLU A 28 13.39 -1.48 -9.50
CA GLU A 28 13.33 -0.45 -10.55
C GLU A 28 13.53 0.98 -10.02
N ILE A 29 13.28 1.21 -8.73
CA ILE A 29 13.46 2.50 -8.06
C ILE A 29 14.67 2.44 -7.12
N SER A 30 15.66 3.29 -7.36
CA SER A 30 16.78 3.48 -6.43
C SER A 30 16.28 4.11 -5.12
N MET A 31 16.94 3.75 -4.01
CA MET A 31 16.60 4.29 -2.69
C MET A 31 16.75 5.82 -2.65
N GLU A 32 17.74 6.36 -3.36
CA GLU A 32 17.97 7.80 -3.50
C GLU A 32 16.79 8.51 -4.20
N LEU A 33 16.28 7.92 -5.30
CA LEU A 33 15.11 8.46 -6.01
C LEU A 33 13.85 8.38 -5.14
N TYR A 34 13.69 7.30 -4.37
CA TYR A 34 12.59 7.15 -3.43
C TYR A 34 12.59 8.24 -2.36
N GLU A 35 13.73 8.51 -1.74
CA GLU A 35 13.86 9.58 -0.73
C GLU A 35 13.63 10.96 -1.34
N PHE A 36 14.17 11.24 -2.52
CA PHE A 36 13.91 12.48 -3.25
C PHE A 36 12.41 12.69 -3.52
N CYS A 37 11.70 11.66 -3.99
CA CYS A 37 10.26 11.73 -4.23
C CYS A 37 9.45 12.01 -2.94
N LEU A 38 9.92 11.53 -1.79
CA LEU A 38 9.29 11.83 -0.50
C LEU A 38 9.55 13.27 -0.06
N ASP A 39 10.78 13.77 -0.24
CA ASP A 39 11.16 15.12 0.19
C ASP A 39 10.53 16.21 -0.68
N GLN A 40 10.39 15.95 -1.98
CA GLN A 40 9.68 16.85 -2.90
C GLN A 40 8.15 16.76 -2.79
N GLY A 41 7.63 15.84 -1.99
CA GLY A 41 6.19 15.65 -1.82
C GLY A 41 5.48 14.98 -3.01
N TYR A 42 6.23 14.42 -3.96
CA TYR A 42 5.66 13.59 -5.04
C TYR A 42 5.03 12.29 -4.51
N ALA A 43 5.45 11.85 -3.32
CA ALA A 43 4.89 10.69 -2.65
C ALA A 43 4.61 10.95 -1.17
N VAL A 44 3.48 10.45 -0.66
CA VAL A 44 3.07 10.62 0.74
C VAL A 44 3.48 9.41 1.55
N ARG A 45 4.46 9.59 2.45
CA ARG A 45 5.01 8.53 3.33
C ARG A 45 3.91 7.74 4.07
N ASN A 46 2.90 8.44 4.58
CA ASN A 46 1.79 7.84 5.31
C ASN A 46 0.91 6.95 4.42
N LEU A 47 0.66 7.35 3.16
CA LEU A 47 -0.08 6.54 2.21
C LEU A 47 0.71 5.31 1.79
N ILE A 48 2.01 5.44 1.54
CA ILE A 48 2.87 4.29 1.21
C ILE A 48 2.91 3.29 2.37
N ALA A 49 3.07 3.77 3.62
CA ALA A 49 3.06 2.91 4.79
C ALA A 49 1.72 2.18 4.96
N LYS A 50 0.61 2.86 4.67
CA LYS A 50 -0.74 2.28 4.74
C LYS A 50 -1.05 1.31 3.61
N GLY A 51 -0.67 1.62 2.38
CA GLY A 51 -0.88 0.73 1.22
C GLY A 51 -0.14 -0.62 1.34
N LYS A 52 0.88 -0.71 2.20
CA LYS A 52 1.56 -1.98 2.55
C LYS A 52 0.79 -2.83 3.57
N GLN A 53 -0.28 -2.31 4.19
CA GLN A 53 -1.09 -3.04 5.16
C GLN A 53 -2.21 -3.81 4.43
N PRO A 54 -2.48 -5.07 4.82
CA PRO A 54 -3.57 -5.83 4.21
C PRO A 54 -4.91 -5.12 4.46
N GLY A 55 -5.73 -5.00 3.42
CA GLY A 55 -7.01 -4.29 3.43
C GLY A 55 -6.94 -2.79 3.11
N TYR A 56 -5.75 -2.26 2.80
CA TYR A 56 -5.56 -0.86 2.39
C TYR A 56 -4.90 -0.74 1.00
N GLU A 57 -4.88 -1.83 0.22
CA GLU A 57 -4.23 -1.90 -1.09
C GLU A 57 -4.82 -0.91 -2.10
N ARG A 58 -6.07 -0.49 -1.88
CA ARG A 58 -6.82 0.44 -2.75
C ARG A 58 -7.08 1.80 -2.10
N LEU A 59 -6.34 2.15 -1.05
CA LEU A 59 -6.57 3.39 -0.31
C LEU A 59 -6.29 4.62 -1.18
N CYS A 60 -7.34 5.39 -1.50
CA CYS A 60 -7.26 6.62 -2.28
C CYS A 60 -6.51 7.76 -1.59
N CYS A 61 -6.85 8.03 -0.34
CA CYS A 61 -6.27 9.12 0.43
C CYS A 61 -6.37 8.86 1.95
N LEU A 62 -5.68 9.67 2.75
CA LEU A 62 -5.69 9.53 4.22
C LEU A 62 -7.06 9.87 4.84
N ARG A 63 -7.95 10.54 4.10
CA ARG A 63 -9.34 10.77 4.53
C ARG A 63 -10.19 9.50 4.36
N CYS A 64 -9.97 8.74 3.28
CA CYS A 64 -10.66 7.46 3.02
C CYS A 64 -10.44 6.39 4.11
N MET A 65 -9.38 6.51 4.94
CA MET A 65 -9.14 5.58 6.06
C MET A 65 -9.81 5.99 7.38
N GLN A 66 -10.44 7.16 7.46
CA GLN A 66 -11.05 7.61 8.70
C GLN A 66 -12.39 6.87 8.92
N PRO A 67 -12.63 6.28 10.11
CA PRO A 67 -13.85 5.50 10.37
C PRO A 67 -15.16 6.28 10.21
N HIS A 68 -15.09 7.61 10.35
CA HIS A 68 -16.21 8.51 10.17
C HIS A 68 -16.59 8.70 8.70
N ASP A 69 -15.63 8.57 7.79
CA ASP A 69 -15.78 8.95 6.38
C ASP A 69 -15.88 7.74 5.43
N HIS A 70 -15.95 6.51 5.95
CA HIS A 70 -16.03 5.27 5.16
C HIS A 70 -17.24 4.39 5.51
N ASN A 71 -17.86 3.76 4.50
CA ASN A 71 -18.75 2.60 4.71
C ASN A 71 -17.91 1.33 4.60
N PHE A 72 -17.99 0.45 5.59
CA PHE A 72 -17.12 -0.73 5.85
C PHE A 72 -16.92 -1.72 4.68
N GLN A 73 -17.61 -1.55 3.54
CA GLN A 73 -17.58 -2.43 2.37
C GLN A 73 -16.88 -1.84 1.15
N MET A 74 -16.55 -0.55 1.13
CA MET A 74 -15.76 0.07 0.07
C MET A 74 -14.78 1.08 0.66
N HIS A 75 -13.49 0.84 0.49
CA HIS A 75 -12.42 1.80 0.82
C HIS A 75 -12.33 2.94 -0.20
N GLU A 76 -13.48 3.41 -0.69
CA GLU A 76 -13.63 4.56 -1.59
C GLU A 76 -14.56 5.58 -0.92
N CYS A 77 -14.08 6.81 -0.71
CA CYS A 77 -14.97 7.88 -0.28
C CYS A 77 -15.74 8.44 -1.48
N ALA A 78 -16.96 8.96 -1.27
CA ALA A 78 -17.81 9.54 -2.33
C ALA A 78 -17.18 10.75 -3.05
N GLU A 79 -16.08 11.29 -2.53
CA GLU A 79 -15.28 12.33 -3.15
C GLU A 79 -14.31 11.77 -4.21
N CYS A 80 -13.72 10.58 -3.98
CA CYS A 80 -12.78 9.95 -4.91
C CYS A 80 -13.46 9.24 -6.09
N LEU A 81 -14.76 8.90 -5.99
CA LEU A 81 -15.55 8.35 -7.11
C LEU A 81 -15.93 9.40 -8.16
N ARG A 82 -15.68 10.70 -7.90
CA ARG A 82 -16.03 11.82 -8.77
C ARG A 82 -14.83 12.43 -9.51
N THR A 83 -13.65 11.84 -9.35
CA THR A 83 -12.39 12.20 -10.02
C THR A 83 -11.88 11.03 -10.83
#